data_AF-A0A2A2EC29-F1
#
_entry.id   AF-A0A2A2EC29-F1
#
_cell.length_a   1.000
_cell.length_b   1.000
_cell.length_c   1.000
_cell.angle_alpha   90.00
_cell.angle_beta   90.00
_cell.angle_gamma   90.00
#
_symmetry.space_group_name_H-M   'P 1'
#
loop_
_entity.id
_entity.type
_entity.pdbx_description
1 polymer ?
#
loop_
_entity_poly.entity_id
_entity_poly.type
_entity_poly.pdbx_seq_one_letter_code
_entity_poly.pdbx_strand_id
1 'polypeptide(L)'
;MIYFNVNGNDIDSNAMTFSQLSFGKGKVLETFPYEMKISKEELLEKLTPVYDEGVEELIEDDQITGEFEPPYPGATDYPSLLEFIDIEGSYLYDYLYAYHKFDILSIALDEDNDVASYVVNSLESIEQIGEEIIVKGTAIKR
;
A
#
# COMPACT_ATOMS: atom_id res chain seq x y z
N MET A 1 15.04 -4.06 2.84
CA MET A 1 14.80 -3.57 4.21
C MET A 1 13.79 -2.43 4.15
N ILE A 2 12.77 -2.45 5.02
CA ILE A 2 11.74 -1.42 5.08
C ILE A 2 12.13 -0.33 6.07
N TYR A 3 12.03 0.94 5.67
CA TYR A 3 12.35 2.09 6.52
C TYR A 3 11.12 2.97 6.72
N PHE A 4 10.95 3.47 7.94
CA PHE A 4 9.90 4.41 8.28
C PHE A 4 10.48 5.72 8.80
N ASN A 5 9.91 6.82 8.34
CA ASN A 5 10.18 8.15 8.84
C ASN A 5 8.85 8.81 9.21
N VAL A 6 8.76 9.39 10.41
CA VAL A 6 7.60 10.19 10.84
C VAL A 6 8.07 11.58 11.23
N ASN A 7 7.56 12.59 10.53
CA ASN A 7 7.90 14.00 10.72
C ASN A 7 9.43 14.26 10.75
N GLY A 8 10.17 13.61 9.85
CA GLY A 8 11.63 13.75 9.74
C GLY A 8 12.44 12.86 10.68
N ASN A 9 11.81 12.04 11.52
CA ASN A 9 12.51 11.14 12.46
C ASN A 9 12.39 9.69 12.01
N ASP A 10 13.49 8.94 12.01
CA ASP A 10 13.47 7.52 11.70
C ASP A 10 12.79 6.75 12.85
N ILE A 11 11.82 5.91 12.48
CA ILE A 11 10.98 5.14 13.39
C ILE A 11 11.18 3.65 13.09
N ASP A 12 11.27 2.84 14.14
CA ASP A 12 11.27 1.39 14.02
C ASP A 12 9.89 0.89 13.54
N SER A 13 9.84 -0.07 12.63
CA SER A 13 8.56 -0.59 12.12
C SER A 13 7.66 -1.14 13.22
N ASN A 14 8.22 -1.67 14.31
CA ASN A 14 7.45 -2.16 15.47
C ASN A 14 6.78 -1.04 16.27
N ALA A 15 7.20 0.22 16.06
CA ALA A 15 6.57 1.40 16.66
C ALA A 15 5.46 1.98 15.78
N MET A 16 5.20 1.40 14.62
CA MET A 16 4.14 1.75 13.68
C MET A 16 3.11 0.62 13.62
N THR A 17 1.85 0.98 13.39
CA THR A 17 0.76 0.04 13.12
C THR A 17 -0.21 0.70 12.15
N PHE A 18 -1.13 -0.07 11.58
CA PHE A 18 -2.33 0.47 10.96
C PHE A 18 -3.57 -0.20 11.56
N SER A 19 -4.75 0.31 11.21
CA SER A 19 -6.02 -0.22 11.65
C SER A 19 -7.06 0.10 10.57
N GLN A 20 -7.59 -0.93 9.92
CA GLN A 20 -8.53 -0.73 8.82
C GLN A 20 -9.79 0.02 9.27
N LEU A 21 -10.24 -0.25 10.50
CA LEU A 21 -11.45 0.36 11.07
C LEU A 21 -11.32 1.86 11.34
N SER A 22 -10.12 2.37 11.63
CA SER A 22 -9.90 3.79 11.98
C SER A 22 -9.28 4.61 10.84
N PHE A 23 -8.86 3.94 9.77
CA PHE A 23 -8.24 4.56 8.60
C PHE A 23 -9.12 5.69 8.01
N GLY A 24 -8.53 6.87 7.81
CA GLY A 24 -9.19 8.05 7.26
C GLY A 24 -10.21 8.74 8.17
N LYS A 25 -10.41 8.29 9.42
CA LYS A 25 -11.43 8.85 10.34
C LYS A 25 -10.92 10.03 11.20
N GLY A 26 -9.64 10.39 11.10
CA GLY A 26 -8.90 11.28 12.01
C GLY A 26 -9.19 12.79 12.00
N LYS A 27 -10.45 13.26 11.91
CA LYS A 27 -10.74 14.72 11.89
C LYS A 27 -10.47 15.47 13.20
N VAL A 28 -10.07 14.80 14.30
CA VAL A 28 -9.95 15.42 15.63
C VAL A 28 -8.54 15.29 16.25
N LEU A 29 -7.70 14.37 15.76
CA LEU A 29 -6.37 14.12 16.32
C LEU A 29 -5.29 14.81 15.48
N GLU A 30 -4.21 15.24 16.13
CA GLU A 30 -3.03 15.74 15.43
C GLU A 30 -2.42 14.63 14.57
N THR A 31 -2.09 14.96 13.32
CA THR A 31 -1.51 14.03 12.35
C THR A 31 -0.11 14.49 11.97
N PHE A 32 0.76 13.50 11.74
CA PHE A 32 2.16 13.68 11.40
C PHE A 32 2.42 13.05 10.03
N PRO A 33 3.13 13.71 9.11
CA PRO A 33 3.49 13.09 7.84
C PRO A 33 4.41 11.89 8.09
N TYR A 34 4.22 10.81 7.34
CA TYR A 34 5.15 9.68 7.33
C TYR A 34 5.59 9.33 5.91
N GLU A 35 6.73 8.66 5.84
CA GLU A 35 7.29 8.07 4.64
C GLU A 35 7.73 6.63 4.97
N MET A 36 7.27 5.68 4.18
CA MET A 36 7.70 4.28 4.18
C MET A 36 8.49 4.01 2.90
N LYS A 37 9.71 3.51 3.02
CA LYS A 37 10.55 3.12 1.87
C LYS A 37 10.74 1.62 1.85
N ILE A 38 10.50 1.01 0.69
CA ILE A 38 10.66 -0.41 0.43
C ILE A 38 11.43 -0.56 -0.88
N SER A 39 12.44 -1.43 -0.94
CA SER A 39 13.09 -1.76 -2.22
C SER A 39 12.13 -2.50 -3.13
N LYS A 40 12.17 -2.26 -4.45
CA LYS A 40 11.36 -2.96 -5.46
C LYS A 40 11.42 -4.48 -5.28
N GLU A 41 12.61 -5.04 -5.05
CA GLU A 41 12.81 -6.47 -4.79
C GLU A 41 12.00 -6.97 -3.60
N GLU A 42 12.11 -6.33 -2.44
CA GLU A 42 11.35 -6.70 -1.23
C GLU A 42 9.84 -6.48 -1.38
N LEU A 43 9.41 -5.43 -2.11
CA LEU A 43 7.99 -5.23 -2.41
C LEU A 43 7.47 -6.43 -3.21
N LEU A 44 8.16 -6.80 -4.29
CA LEU A 44 7.77 -7.93 -5.12
C LEU A 44 7.76 -9.24 -4.31
N GLU A 45 8.79 -9.49 -3.51
CA GLU A 45 8.86 -10.70 -2.67
C GLU A 45 7.66 -10.83 -1.74
N LYS A 46 7.26 -9.73 -1.08
CA LYS A 46 6.22 -9.76 -0.05
C LYS A 46 4.80 -9.55 -0.56
N LEU A 47 4.63 -8.73 -1.60
CA LEU A 47 3.32 -8.31 -2.10
C LEU A 47 2.80 -9.22 -3.22
N THR A 48 3.66 -9.88 -3.99
CA THR A 48 3.22 -10.74 -5.11
C THR A 48 2.18 -11.79 -4.68
N PRO A 49 2.35 -12.53 -3.57
CA PRO A 49 1.38 -13.56 -3.18
C PRO A 49 -0.02 -12.99 -2.94
N VAL A 50 -0.13 -11.87 -2.21
CA VAL A 50 -1.42 -11.24 -1.89
C VAL A 50 -2.00 -10.47 -3.09
N TYR A 51 -1.14 -9.95 -3.96
CA TYR A 51 -1.57 -9.34 -5.22
C TYR A 51 -2.20 -10.39 -6.14
N ASP A 52 -1.55 -11.54 -6.31
CA ASP A 52 -2.05 -12.62 -7.16
C ASP A 52 -3.39 -13.15 -6.63
N GLU A 53 -3.52 -13.33 -5.31
CA GLU A 53 -4.80 -13.71 -4.66
C GLU A 53 -5.90 -12.67 -4.94
N GLY A 54 -5.63 -11.37 -4.80
CA GLY A 54 -6.63 -10.34 -5.08
C GLY A 54 -6.99 -10.23 -6.58
N VAL A 55 -6.05 -10.50 -7.48
CA VAL A 55 -6.34 -10.58 -8.92
C VAL A 55 -7.25 -11.77 -9.23
N GLU A 56 -7.04 -12.92 -8.59
CA GLU A 56 -7.94 -14.08 -8.74
C GLU A 56 -9.36 -13.74 -8.30
N GLU A 57 -9.54 -13.07 -7.16
CA GLU A 57 -10.86 -12.62 -6.68
C GLU A 57 -11.54 -11.67 -7.68
N LEU A 58 -10.80 -10.71 -8.24
CA LEU A 58 -11.34 -9.79 -9.26
C LEU A 58 -11.75 -10.52 -10.54
N ILE A 59 -10.96 -11.50 -10.99
CA ILE A 59 -11.31 -12.33 -12.15
C ILE A 59 -12.60 -13.12 -11.89
N GLU A 60 -12.80 -13.65 -10.67
CA GLU A 60 -14.03 -14.34 -10.30
C GLU A 60 -15.23 -13.38 -10.29
N ASP A 61 -15.07 -12.18 -9.74
CA ASP A 61 -16.11 -11.14 -9.73
C ASP A 61 -16.48 -10.67 -11.15
N ASP A 62 -15.50 -10.50 -12.04
CA ASP A 62 -15.73 -10.15 -13.44
C ASP A 62 -16.51 -11.23 -14.17
N GLN A 63 -16.26 -12.51 -13.87
CA GLN A 63 -17.03 -13.63 -14.45
C GLN A 63 -18.47 -13.65 -13.96
N ILE A 64 -18.71 -13.24 -12.70
CA ILE A 64 -20.05 -13.17 -12.10
C ILE A 64 -20.84 -11.98 -12.65
N THR A 65 -20.19 -10.81 -12.74
CA THR A 65 -20.83 -9.54 -13.13
C THR A 65 -20.90 -9.35 -14.64
N GLY A 66 -19.93 -9.92 -15.38
CA GLY A 66 -19.71 -9.67 -16.80
C GLY A 66 -19.07 -8.32 -17.09
N GLU A 67 -18.56 -7.63 -16.07
CA GLU A 67 -17.90 -6.33 -16.19
C GLU A 67 -16.39 -6.51 -15.94
N PHE A 68 -15.54 -6.00 -16.83
CA PHE A 68 -14.09 -5.97 -16.65
C PHE A 68 -13.65 -4.52 -16.50
N GLU A 69 -13.05 -4.18 -15.37
CA GLU A 69 -12.44 -2.87 -15.14
C GLU A 69 -10.92 -2.95 -15.37
N PRO A 70 -10.42 -2.47 -16.53
CA PRO A 70 -9.02 -2.65 -16.87
C PRO A 70 -8.09 -1.87 -15.91
N PRO A 71 -7.01 -2.49 -15.42
CA PRO A 71 -6.08 -1.84 -14.48
C PRO A 71 -5.33 -0.64 -15.06
N TYR A 72 -5.24 -0.55 -16.40
CA TYR A 72 -4.69 0.58 -17.12
C TYR A 72 -5.31 0.68 -18.54
N PRO A 73 -5.27 1.85 -19.19
CA PRO A 73 -5.83 2.03 -20.52
C PRO A 73 -5.26 1.03 -21.55
N GLY A 74 -6.14 0.22 -22.13
CA GLY A 74 -5.80 -0.77 -23.15
C GLY A 74 -5.44 -2.16 -22.62
N ALA A 75 -5.44 -2.37 -21.29
CA ALA A 75 -5.31 -3.70 -20.72
C ALA A 75 -6.48 -4.60 -21.18
N THR A 76 -6.18 -5.85 -21.49
CA THR A 76 -7.17 -6.89 -21.83
C THR A 76 -7.25 -8.00 -20.78
N ASP A 77 -6.35 -7.95 -19.80
CA ASP A 77 -6.18 -8.86 -18.69
C ASP A 77 -5.57 -8.13 -17.49
N TYR A 78 -5.44 -8.85 -16.38
CA TYR A 78 -4.71 -8.37 -15.20
C TYR A 78 -3.22 -8.73 -15.35
N PRO A 79 -2.30 -7.74 -15.28
CA PRO A 79 -0.87 -8.01 -15.35
C PRO A 79 -0.38 -8.68 -14.06
N SER A 80 0.72 -9.43 -14.14
CA SER A 80 1.46 -9.79 -12.91
C SER A 80 2.05 -8.54 -12.25
N LEU A 81 2.29 -8.58 -10.93
CA LEU A 81 2.88 -7.44 -10.22
C LEU A 81 4.25 -7.04 -10.81
N LEU A 82 5.05 -8.04 -11.24
CA LEU A 82 6.35 -7.83 -11.87
C LEU A 82 6.23 -7.09 -13.21
N GLU A 83 5.20 -7.37 -14.00
CA GLU A 83 4.96 -6.65 -15.25
C GLU A 83 4.40 -5.25 -14.96
N PHE A 84 3.47 -5.15 -14.02
CA PHE A 84 2.74 -3.92 -13.75
C PHE A 84 3.63 -2.82 -13.19
N ILE A 85 4.61 -3.17 -12.35
CA ILE A 85 5.54 -2.21 -11.76
C ILE A 85 6.46 -1.52 -12.77
N ASP A 86 6.66 -2.12 -13.94
CA ASP A 86 7.46 -1.54 -15.02
C ASP A 86 6.63 -0.78 -16.06
N ILE A 87 5.30 -0.72 -15.89
CA ILE A 87 4.41 0.09 -16.74
C ILE A 87 4.54 1.56 -16.33
N GLU A 88 4.93 2.41 -17.28
CA GLU A 88 5.01 3.87 -17.05
C GLU A 88 3.65 4.47 -16.68
N GLY A 89 3.64 5.34 -15.67
CA GLY A 89 2.47 6.10 -15.25
C GLY A 89 2.13 5.91 -13.76
N SER A 90 0.95 6.37 -13.36
CA SER A 90 0.43 6.20 -11.99
C SER A 90 -0.39 4.92 -11.83
N TYR A 91 -0.62 4.16 -12.90
CA TYR A 91 -1.62 3.09 -12.94
C TYR A 91 -1.42 2.02 -11.86
N LEU A 92 -0.20 1.52 -11.68
CA LEU A 92 0.10 0.59 -10.60
C LEU A 92 -0.30 1.19 -9.25
N TYR A 93 0.07 2.43 -8.98
CA TYR A 93 -0.15 3.07 -7.68
C TYR A 93 -1.62 3.38 -7.43
N ASP A 94 -2.35 3.80 -8.45
CA ASP A 94 -3.79 4.02 -8.39
C ASP A 94 -4.51 2.69 -8.13
N TYR A 95 -4.09 1.62 -8.81
CA TYR A 95 -4.63 0.27 -8.64
C TYR A 95 -4.33 -0.29 -7.24
N LEU A 96 -3.07 -0.21 -6.82
CA LEU A 96 -2.62 -0.60 -5.50
C LEU A 96 -3.35 0.18 -4.40
N TYR A 97 -3.61 1.47 -4.60
CA TYR A 97 -4.39 2.26 -3.67
C TYR A 97 -5.87 1.84 -3.61
N ALA A 98 -6.47 1.50 -4.75
CA ALA A 98 -7.86 1.09 -4.83
C ALA A 98 -8.12 -0.28 -4.18
N TYR A 99 -7.30 -1.27 -4.53
CA TYR A 99 -7.54 -2.67 -4.18
C TYR A 99 -6.62 -3.20 -3.07
N HIS A 100 -5.38 -2.70 -2.97
CA HIS A 100 -4.33 -3.30 -2.14
C HIS A 100 -3.71 -2.37 -1.08
N LYS A 101 -4.35 -1.25 -0.75
CA LYS A 101 -3.76 -0.23 0.14
C LYS A 101 -3.43 -0.78 1.53
N PHE A 102 -4.21 -1.74 2.02
CA PHE A 102 -3.97 -2.38 3.31
C PHE A 102 -2.95 -3.51 3.20
N ASP A 103 -2.91 -4.22 2.07
CA ASP A 103 -1.89 -5.24 1.81
C ASP A 103 -0.49 -4.63 1.79
N ILE A 104 -0.35 -3.44 1.21
CA ILE A 104 0.92 -2.69 1.20
C ILE A 104 1.35 -2.27 2.60
N LEU A 105 0.41 -2.03 3.52
CA LEU A 105 0.74 -1.75 4.91
C LEU A 105 1.07 -3.05 5.66
N SER A 106 0.35 -4.14 5.38
CA SER A 106 0.50 -5.43 6.08
C SER A 106 1.80 -6.15 5.76
N ILE A 107 2.40 -5.93 4.58
CA ILE A 107 3.75 -6.45 4.28
C ILE A 107 4.85 -5.83 5.17
N ALA A 108 4.55 -4.70 5.83
CA ALA A 108 5.51 -3.90 6.58
C ALA A 108 5.17 -3.75 8.06
N LEU A 109 3.89 -3.80 8.43
CA LEU A 109 3.37 -3.48 9.76
C LEU A 109 2.39 -4.56 10.21
N ASP A 110 2.41 -4.85 11.50
CA ASP A 110 1.34 -5.63 12.13
C ASP A 110 0.08 -4.75 12.29
N GLU A 111 -1.08 -5.28 11.92
CA GLU A 111 -2.37 -4.60 12.13
C GLU A 111 -2.73 -4.57 13.62
N ASP A 112 -3.30 -3.45 14.08
CA ASP A 112 -3.79 -3.25 15.45
C ASP A 112 -2.77 -3.60 16.56
N ASN A 113 -1.47 -3.37 16.32
CA ASN A 113 -0.43 -3.57 17.33
C ASN A 113 -0.58 -2.55 18.47
N ASP A 114 -1.00 -3.00 19.65
CA ASP A 114 -1.27 -2.17 20.82
C ASP A 114 -0.04 -1.46 21.40
N VAL A 115 1.18 -1.95 21.14
CA VAL A 115 2.41 -1.33 21.64
C VAL A 115 3.02 -0.30 20.69
N ALA A 116 2.44 -0.14 19.49
CA ALA A 116 2.89 0.86 18.53
C ALA A 116 2.69 2.29 19.05
N SER A 117 3.67 3.16 18.75
CA SER A 117 3.62 4.58 19.11
C SER A 117 2.85 5.42 18.10
N TYR A 118 2.70 4.92 16.88
CA TYR A 118 2.03 5.62 15.77
C TYR A 118 1.07 4.70 15.03
N VAL A 119 -0.06 5.25 14.60
CA VAL A 119 -1.04 4.58 13.72
C VAL A 119 -1.09 5.27 12.38
N VAL A 120 -0.87 4.53 11.29
CA VAL A 120 -1.12 5.02 9.93
C VAL A 120 -2.59 5.41 9.81
N ASN A 121 -2.84 6.66 9.45
CA ASN A 121 -4.16 7.26 9.33
C ASN A 121 -4.58 7.50 7.88
N SER A 122 -3.63 7.75 6.98
CA SER A 122 -3.87 7.86 5.54
C SER A 122 -2.74 7.23 4.74
N LEU A 123 -3.05 6.79 3.54
CA LEU A 123 -2.09 6.53 2.47
C LEU A 123 -2.47 7.53 1.38
N GLU A 124 -1.55 8.40 0.99
CA GLU A 124 -1.83 9.54 0.12
C GLU A 124 -1.15 9.40 -1.23
N SER A 125 0.02 8.76 -1.27
CA SER A 125 0.71 8.46 -2.52
C SER A 125 1.59 7.23 -2.39
N ILE A 126 1.77 6.56 -3.53
CA ILE A 126 2.80 5.56 -3.76
C ILE A 126 3.56 6.03 -4.99
N GLU A 127 4.88 6.05 -4.93
CA GLU A 127 5.74 6.47 -6.04
C GLU A 127 7.00 5.60 -6.09
N GLN A 128 7.60 5.49 -7.27
CA GLN A 128 8.90 4.84 -7.45
C GLN A 128 9.98 5.87 -7.74
N ILE A 129 11.09 5.76 -7.02
CA ILE A 129 12.31 6.53 -7.26
C ILE A 129 13.47 5.54 -7.42
N GLY A 130 13.84 5.27 -8.67
CA GLY A 130 14.84 4.24 -8.98
C GLY A 130 14.34 2.85 -8.59
N GLU A 131 15.06 2.19 -7.69
CA GLU A 131 14.72 0.86 -7.15
C GLU A 131 13.96 0.93 -5.82
N GLU A 132 13.56 2.11 -5.38
CA GLU A 132 12.81 2.31 -4.13
C GLU A 132 11.35 2.68 -4.44
N ILE A 133 10.44 2.05 -3.70
CA ILE A 133 9.02 2.37 -3.63
C ILE A 133 8.79 3.16 -2.35
N ILE A 134 8.19 4.34 -2.50
CA ILE A 134 7.96 5.28 -1.42
C ILE A 134 6.47 5.45 -1.23
N VAL A 135 5.99 5.07 -0.06
CA VAL A 135 4.59 5.23 0.36
C VAL A 135 4.52 6.37 1.36
N LYS A 136 3.63 7.33 1.12
CA LYS A 136 3.47 8.53 1.96
C LYS A 136 2.05 8.65 2.46
N GLY A 137 1.90 9.30 3.60
CA GLY A 137 0.61 9.69 4.13
C GLY A 137 0.76 10.34 5.50
N THR A 138 -0.25 10.17 6.34
CA THR A 138 -0.24 10.66 7.71
C THR A 138 -0.37 9.54 8.73
N ALA A 139 0.24 9.75 9.89
CA ALA A 139 0.13 8.91 11.07
C ALA A 139 -0.33 9.73 12.27
N ILE A 140 -1.03 9.09 13.21
CA ILE A 140 -1.44 9.68 14.48
C ILE A 140 -0.54 9.12 15.57
N LYS A 141 -0.05 9.99 16.45
CA LYS A 141 0.70 9.57 17.64
C LYS A 141 -0.28 9.06 18.71
N ARG A 142 -0.03 7.86 19.24
CA ARG A 142 -0.78 7.27 20.36
C ARG A 142 -0.32 7.82 21.71
#